data_AF-A0A1E4ELQ7-F1
#
_entry.id   AF-A0A1E4ELQ7-F1
#
_cell.length_a   1.000
_cell.length_b   1.000
_cell.length_c   1.000
_cell.angle_alpha   90.00
_cell.angle_beta   90.00
_cell.angle_gamma   90.00
#
_symmetry.space_group_name_H-M   'P 1'
#
loop_
_entity.id
_entity.type
_entity.pdbx_description
1 polymer ?
#
loop_
_entity_poly.entity_id
_entity_poly.type
_entity_poly.pdbx_seq_one_letter_code
_entity_poly.pdbx_strand_id
1 'polypeptide(L)'
;MQIEPIHSMPAPQAAHLAVADQLEQAFLEEMLKYCGPQASEGGFSGGAGEEQFSSFLTREHAGLLAGKLDLGFAAMLERRT
;
A
#
# COMPACT_ATOMS: atom_id res chain seq x y z
N MET A 1 35.26 -19.16 11.18
CA MET A 1 33.92 -19.54 10.70
C MET A 1 32.97 -18.42 11.07
N GLN A 2 32.40 -17.74 10.07
CA GLN A 2 31.27 -16.83 10.29
C GLN A 2 30.00 -17.68 10.26
N ILE A 3 29.22 -17.64 11.33
CA ILE A 3 27.92 -18.30 11.39
C ILE A 3 26.92 -17.24 10.88
N GLU A 4 26.38 -17.48 9.69
CA GLU A 4 25.26 -16.70 9.15
C GLU A 4 24.07 -16.80 10.12
N PRO A 5 23.40 -15.69 10.46
CA PRO A 5 22.22 -15.73 11.30
C PRO A 5 21.11 -16.48 10.58
N ILE A 6 20.52 -17.46 11.27
CA ILE A 6 19.37 -18.22 10.80
C ILE A 6 18.21 -17.24 10.68
N HIS A 7 17.76 -16.96 9.45
CA HIS A 7 16.50 -16.24 9.24
C HIS A 7 15.38 -17.11 9.85
N SER A 8 14.88 -16.73 11.03
CA SER A 8 13.64 -17.29 11.55
C SER A 8 12.55 -16.94 10.54
N MET A 9 11.93 -17.95 9.94
CA MET A 9 10.74 -17.73 9.13
C MET A 9 9.68 -17.00 9.98
N PRO A 10 9.05 -15.94 9.46
CA PRO A 10 7.97 -15.29 10.17
C PRO A 10 6.86 -16.30 10.46
N ALA A 11 6.25 -16.19 11.63
CA ALA A 11 5.10 -17.03 11.97
C ALA A 11 4.00 -16.85 10.90
N PRO A 12 3.23 -17.91 10.55
CA PRO A 12 2.21 -17.85 9.49
C PRO A 12 1.25 -16.66 9.62
N GLN A 13 0.88 -16.31 10.85
CA GLN A 13 0.04 -15.16 11.17
C GLN A 13 0.64 -13.82 10.72
N ALA A 14 1.95 -13.62 10.92
CA ALA A 14 2.65 -12.41 10.51
C ALA A 14 2.78 -12.32 8.98
N ALA A 15 2.93 -13.46 8.30
CA ALA A 15 2.94 -13.51 6.84
C ALA A 15 1.56 -13.19 6.24
N HIS A 16 0.47 -13.69 6.84
CA HIS A 16 -0.89 -13.40 6.39
C HIS A 16 -1.25 -11.93 6.58
N LEU A 17 -0.84 -11.31 7.70
CA LEU A 17 -1.03 -9.88 7.94
C LEU A 17 -0.27 -9.04 6.89
N ALA A 18 0.98 -9.37 6.60
CA ALA A 18 1.75 -8.66 5.57
C ALA A 18 1.14 -8.78 4.16
N VAL A 19 0.55 -9.94 3.83
CA VAL A 19 -0.17 -10.12 2.55
C VAL A 19 -1.48 -9.34 2.54
N ALA A 20 -2.19 -9.29 3.65
CA ALA A 20 -3.42 -8.51 3.80
C ALA A 20 -3.14 -7.01 3.58
N ASP A 21 -2.13 -6.47 4.26
CA ASP A 21 -1.75 -5.05 4.15
C ASP A 21 -1.38 -4.67 2.70
N GLN A 22 -0.67 -5.55 1.99
CA GLN A 22 -0.35 -5.35 0.57
C GLN A 22 -1.59 -5.36 -0.32
N LEU A 23 -2.56 -6.24 -0.02
CA LEU A 23 -3.81 -6.33 -0.77
C LEU A 23 -4.70 -5.10 -0.49
N GLU A 24 -4.73 -4.61 0.74
CA GLU A 24 -5.42 -3.37 1.11
C GLU A 24 -4.77 -2.15 0.45
N GLN A 25 -3.44 -2.06 0.45
CA GLN A 25 -2.72 -1.01 -0.29
C GLN A 25 -3.08 -1.02 -1.77
N ALA A 26 -3.04 -2.19 -2.43
CA ALA A 26 -3.37 -2.28 -3.85
C ALA A 26 -4.82 -1.89 -4.14
N PHE A 27 -5.76 -2.27 -3.26
CA PHE A 27 -7.16 -1.86 -3.36
C PHE A 27 -7.29 -0.34 -3.22
N LEU A 28 -6.67 0.25 -2.20
CA LEU A 28 -6.70 1.70 -1.96
C LEU A 28 -6.03 2.48 -3.09
N GLU A 29 -4.94 1.96 -3.66
CA GLU A 29 -4.28 2.56 -4.83
C GLU A 29 -5.24 2.67 -6.02
N GLU A 30 -6.04 1.65 -6.30
CA GLU A 30 -7.08 1.74 -7.33
C GLU A 30 -8.20 2.70 -6.98
N MET A 31 -8.67 2.69 -5.73
CA MET A 31 -9.74 3.60 -5.30
C MET A 31 -9.30 5.06 -5.45
N LEU A 32 -8.08 5.38 -5.04
CA LEU A 32 -7.53 6.73 -5.09
C LEU A 32 -7.39 7.28 -6.51
N LYS A 33 -7.34 6.44 -7.56
CA LYS A 33 -7.40 6.93 -8.95
C LYS A 33 -8.73 7.63 -9.28
N TYR A 34 -9.79 7.29 -8.55
CA TYR A 34 -11.14 7.83 -8.77
C TYR A 34 -11.58 8.81 -7.68
N CYS A 35 -11.16 8.59 -6.42
CA CYS A 35 -11.56 9.41 -5.28
C CYS A 35 -10.43 10.22 -4.65
N GLY A 36 -9.20 10.06 -5.13
CA GLY A 36 -8.03 10.77 -4.64
C GLY A 36 -7.93 12.21 -5.15
N PRO A 37 -6.93 12.95 -4.64
CA PRO A 37 -6.67 14.32 -5.07
C PRO A 37 -6.44 14.37 -6.59
N GLN A 38 -7.13 15.29 -7.26
CA GLN A 38 -6.91 15.56 -8.68
C GLN A 38 -5.66 16.40 -8.87
N ALA A 39 -5.10 16.37 -10.10
CA ALA A 39 -4.00 17.22 -10.48
C ALA A 39 -4.33 18.68 -10.20
N SER A 40 -3.38 19.41 -9.62
CA SER A 40 -3.61 20.81 -9.29
C SER A 40 -3.61 21.64 -10.58
N GLU A 41 -4.62 22.50 -10.77
CA GLU A 41 -4.70 23.38 -11.94
C GLU A 41 -4.10 24.77 -11.65
N GLY A 42 -3.61 25.44 -12.70
CA GLY A 42 -3.16 26.83 -12.63
C GLY A 42 -1.69 27.03 -12.22
N GLY A 43 -1.32 28.27 -11.90
CA GLY A 43 0.09 28.67 -11.68
C GLY A 43 0.75 28.11 -10.41
N PHE A 44 0.01 27.39 -9.57
CA PHE A 44 0.50 26.70 -8.37
C PHE A 44 0.62 25.17 -8.56
N SER A 45 0.46 24.66 -9.79
CA SER A 45 0.68 23.24 -10.09
C SER A 45 2.16 22.88 -10.20
N GLY A 46 2.47 21.59 -10.14
CA GLY A 46 3.80 21.05 -10.45
C GLY A 46 4.09 20.95 -11.96
N GLY A 47 3.19 21.47 -12.81
CA GLY A 47 3.32 21.49 -14.26
C GLY A 47 3.42 20.09 -14.88
N ALA A 48 4.05 19.99 -16.06
CA ALA A 48 4.21 18.71 -16.78
C ALA A 48 4.97 17.63 -16.00
N GLY A 49 5.74 18.02 -14.97
CA GLY A 49 6.41 17.06 -14.08
C GLY A 49 5.45 16.37 -13.11
N GLU A 50 4.41 17.05 -12.63
CA GLU A 50 3.45 16.51 -11.64
C GLU A 50 2.79 15.22 -12.13
N GLU A 51 2.34 15.21 -13.38
CA GLU A 51 1.67 14.04 -13.99
C GLU A 51 2.56 12.79 -13.97
N GLN A 52 3.88 12.96 -14.17
CA GLN A 52 4.84 11.86 -14.20
C GLN A 52 5.06 11.21 -12.82
N PHE A 53 4.78 11.94 -11.72
CA PHE A 53 4.93 11.45 -10.34
C PHE A 53 3.59 11.16 -9.64
N SER A 54 2.45 11.44 -10.30
CA SER A 54 1.12 11.26 -9.74
C SER A 54 0.82 9.83 -9.27
N SER A 55 1.31 8.82 -10.01
CA SER A 55 1.14 7.41 -9.66
C SER A 55 1.92 7.03 -8.39
N PHE A 56 3.14 7.56 -8.24
CA PHE A 56 3.94 7.32 -7.03
C PHE A 56 3.31 7.94 -5.79
N LEU A 57 2.79 9.17 -5.90
CA LEU A 57 2.06 9.82 -4.82
C LEU A 57 0.80 9.03 -4.43
N THR A 58 0.07 8.53 -5.43
CA THR A 58 -1.10 7.68 -5.21
C THR A 58 -0.74 6.40 -4.45
N ARG A 59 0.33 5.71 -4.87
CA ARG A 59 0.83 4.50 -4.22
C ARG A 59 1.27 4.73 -2.78
N GLU A 60 1.97 5.82 -2.51
CA GLU A 60 2.44 6.18 -1.16
C GLU A 60 1.25 6.53 -0.25
N HIS A 61 0.28 7.31 -0.74
CA HIS A 61 -0.95 7.57 -0.01
C HIS A 61 -1.71 6.29 0.30
N ALA A 62 -1.83 5.37 -0.66
CA ALA A 62 -2.47 4.08 -0.46
C ALA A 62 -1.75 3.25 0.62
N GLY A 63 -0.42 3.23 0.63
CA GLY A 63 0.36 2.53 1.65
C GLY A 63 0.18 3.13 3.05
N LEU A 64 0.20 4.46 3.15
CA LEU A 64 -0.07 5.17 4.42
C LEU A 64 -1.49 4.93 4.93
N LEU A 65 -2.47 4.82 4.03
CA LEU A 65 -3.86 4.52 4.39
C LEU A 65 -4.01 3.07 4.82
N ALA A 66 -3.42 2.11 4.10
CA ALA A 66 -3.45 0.69 4.47
C ALA A 66 -2.85 0.46 5.86
N GLY A 67 -1.78 1.17 6.23
CA GLY A 67 -1.21 1.08 7.58
C GLY A 67 -2.02 1.76 8.69
N LYS A 68 -3.08 2.52 8.36
CA LYS A 68 -3.91 3.27 9.32
C LYS A 68 -5.37 2.84 9.35
N LEU A 69 -5.83 2.21 8.29
CA LEU A 69 -7.17 1.67 8.15
C LEU A 69 -7.11 0.16 8.34
N ASP A 70 -8.26 -0.43 8.65
CA ASP A 70 -8.47 -1.86 8.60
C ASP A 70 -9.69 -2.08 7.72
N LEU A 71 -9.47 -2.54 6.49
CA LEU A 71 -10.54 -2.88 5.55
C LEU A 71 -11.02 -4.33 5.73
N GLY A 72 -10.43 -5.08 6.66
CA GLY A 72 -10.80 -6.44 7.02
C GLY A 72 -10.24 -7.52 6.08
N PHE A 73 -9.20 -7.22 5.29
CA PHE A 73 -8.67 -8.18 4.31
C PHE A 73 -7.95 -9.33 4.99
N ALA A 74 -7.30 -9.09 6.14
CA ALA A 74 -6.69 -10.14 6.96
C ALA A 74 -7.72 -11.18 7.39
N ALA A 75 -8.84 -10.73 7.96
CA ALA A 75 -9.94 -11.61 8.37
C ALA A 75 -10.57 -12.33 7.16
N MET A 76 -10.63 -11.70 5.99
CA MET A 76 -11.12 -12.34 4.77
C MET A 76 -10.20 -13.46 4.28
N LEU A 77 -8.89 -13.28 4.37
CA LEU A 77 -7.90 -14.30 4.01
C LEU A 77 -7.94 -15.49 4.97
N GLU A 78 -8.04 -15.25 6.27
CA GLU A 78 -8.16 -16.30 7.29
C GLU A 78 -9.42 -17.15 7.12
N ARG A 79 -10.54 -16.55 6.70
CA ARG A 79 -11.79 -17.30 6.43
C ARG A 79 -11.71 -18.20 5.18
N ARG A 80 -10.71 -18.00 4.32
CA ARG A 80 -10.55 -18.76 3.08
C ARG A 80 -9.57 -19.94 3.19
N THR A 81 -8.88 -20.08 4.32
CA THR A 81 -7.92 -21.16 4.61
C THR A 81 -8.45 -22.08 5.68
#